data_AF-A0A5S4ZNA7-F1
#
_entry.id   AF-A0A5S4ZNA7-F1
#
_cell.length_a   1.000
_cell.length_b   1.000
_cell.length_c   1.000
_cell.angle_alpha   90.00
_cell.angle_beta   90.00
_cell.angle_gamma   90.00
#
_symmetry.space_group_name_H-M   'P 1'
#
loop_
_entity.id
_entity.type
_entity.pdbx_description
1 polymer ?
#
loop_
_entity_poly.entity_id
_entity_poly.type
_entity_poly.pdbx_seq_one_letter_code
_entity_poly.pdbx_strand_id
1 'polypeptide(L)'
;MKNKKASDIMVPLDDYVTISDNATLYEAIKELRGAMHSKGRAWHGHRSVLVLGADGNLVGILTMSGLLRAAGIQELDRDPNIKAESWGWYYVDRMRRESGVRVRDIMRPLRLYTVPAEASVMDVALALLKYQVNTLPVMDKGKPVGIVRPIDVFMVIDEYFH
;
A
#
# COMPACT_ATOMS: atom_id res chain seq x y z
N MET A 1 8.26 22.94 18.27
CA MET A 1 8.60 21.55 17.90
C MET A 1 8.76 21.42 16.38
N LYS A 2 9.64 22.25 15.77
CA LYS A 2 9.98 22.15 14.35
C LYS A 2 11.15 21.16 14.26
N ASN A 3 10.95 19.97 13.69
CA ASN A 3 11.97 19.00 13.22
C ASN A 3 11.51 17.52 13.27
N LYS A 4 10.21 17.22 13.29
CA LYS A 4 9.77 15.82 13.09
C LYS A 4 10.28 15.30 11.75
N LYS A 5 10.72 14.05 11.76
CA LYS A 5 11.26 13.33 10.61
C LYS A 5 10.33 12.21 10.20
N ALA A 6 10.56 11.63 9.02
CA ALA A 6 9.84 10.48 8.54
C ALA A 6 9.85 9.32 9.55
N SER A 7 10.99 9.07 10.21
CA SER A 7 11.11 8.06 11.27
C SER A 7 10.18 8.28 12.46
N ASP A 8 9.80 9.53 12.74
CA ASP A 8 9.01 9.88 13.93
C ASP A 8 7.51 9.69 13.70
N ILE A 9 7.08 9.61 12.43
CA ILE A 9 5.67 9.52 12.03
C ILE A 9 5.33 8.25 11.26
N MET A 10 6.34 7.47 10.85
CA MET A 10 6.11 6.23 10.11
C MET A 10 5.44 5.16 10.97
N VAL A 11 4.79 4.24 10.28
CA VAL A 11 4.36 2.97 10.84
C VAL A 11 5.50 1.95 10.68
N PRO A 12 5.92 1.26 11.76
CA PRO A 12 6.92 0.19 11.69
C PRO A 12 6.51 -0.94 10.74
N LEU A 13 7.48 -1.62 10.13
CA LEU A 13 7.20 -2.73 9.21
C LEU A 13 6.53 -3.93 9.91
N ASP A 14 6.83 -4.16 11.19
CA ASP A 14 6.28 -5.27 11.97
C ASP A 14 4.77 -5.16 12.21
N ASP A 15 4.20 -3.97 12.02
CA ASP A 15 2.76 -3.75 12.10
C ASP A 15 2.03 -4.16 10.80
N TYR A 16 2.78 -4.41 9.71
CA TYR A 16 2.20 -4.82 8.43
C TYR A 16 2.16 -6.33 8.30
N VAL A 17 1.03 -6.84 7.81
CA VAL A 17 0.96 -8.21 7.30
C VAL A 17 1.83 -8.36 6.05
N THR A 18 2.41 -9.55 5.91
CA THR A 18 3.30 -9.91 4.79
C THR A 18 2.66 -10.96 3.90
N ILE A 19 3.04 -10.98 2.62
CA ILE A 19 2.60 -11.99 1.66
C ILE A 19 3.73 -12.33 0.69
N SER A 20 3.76 -13.57 0.18
CA SER A 20 4.71 -13.97 -0.87
C SER A 20 4.41 -13.26 -2.20
N ASP A 21 5.46 -12.90 -2.93
CA ASP A 21 5.41 -12.39 -4.29
C ASP A 21 4.81 -13.39 -5.30
N ASN A 22 4.83 -14.69 -4.98
CA ASN A 22 4.22 -15.75 -5.76
C ASN A 22 2.80 -16.10 -5.29
N ALA A 23 2.23 -15.37 -4.34
CA ALA A 23 0.82 -15.51 -3.98
C ALA A 23 -0.09 -15.04 -5.12
N THR A 24 -1.30 -15.57 -5.15
CA THR A 24 -2.37 -15.19 -6.06
C THR A 24 -3.02 -13.86 -5.67
N LEU A 25 -3.69 -13.22 -6.63
CA LEU A 25 -4.55 -12.06 -6.35
C LEU A 25 -5.61 -12.36 -5.28
N TYR A 26 -6.20 -13.56 -5.30
CA TYR A 26 -7.20 -13.99 -4.31
C TYR A 26 -6.64 -14.04 -2.89
N GLU A 27 -5.46 -14.67 -2.71
CA GLU A 27 -4.77 -14.72 -1.42
C GLU A 27 -4.44 -13.31 -0.93
N ALA A 28 -3.96 -12.43 -1.80
CA ALA A 28 -3.69 -11.05 -1.44
C ALA A 28 -4.91 -10.27 -0.96
N ILE A 29 -6.08 -10.45 -1.60
CA ILE A 29 -7.35 -9.84 -1.16
C ILE A 29 -7.78 -10.42 0.20
N LYS A 30 -7.60 -11.74 0.40
CA LYS A 30 -7.93 -12.41 1.65
C LYS A 30 -7.06 -11.92 2.81
N GLU A 31 -5.75 -11.83 2.61
CA GLU A 31 -4.79 -11.33 3.61
C GLU A 31 -5.08 -9.87 3.98
N LEU A 32 -5.25 -9.00 2.97
CA LEU A 32 -5.56 -7.59 3.23
C LEU A 32 -6.91 -7.44 3.97
N ARG A 33 -7.92 -8.24 3.63
CA ARG A 33 -9.20 -8.26 4.36
C ARG A 33 -9.02 -8.72 5.80
N GLY A 34 -8.26 -9.78 6.03
CA GLY A 34 -7.97 -10.29 7.37
C GLY A 34 -7.29 -9.25 8.25
N ALA A 35 -6.31 -8.53 7.70
CA ALA A 35 -5.59 -7.46 8.39
C ALA A 35 -6.50 -6.29 8.84
N MET A 36 -7.64 -6.08 8.17
CA MET A 36 -8.61 -5.05 8.57
C MET A 36 -9.50 -5.47 9.75
N HIS A 37 -9.61 -6.78 10.04
CA HIS A 37 -10.52 -7.32 11.06
C HIS A 37 -9.84 -7.65 12.41
N SER A 38 -8.53 -7.46 12.56
CA SER A 38 -7.81 -7.78 13.79
C SER A 38 -7.95 -6.71 14.89
N LYS A 39 -8.93 -6.94 15.78
CA LYS A 39 -9.02 -6.60 17.22
C LYS A 39 -8.44 -5.26 17.75
N GLY A 40 -9.35 -4.39 18.20
CA GLY A 40 -9.27 -3.76 19.53
C GLY A 40 -8.51 -2.44 19.68
N ARG A 41 -7.84 -1.93 18.65
CA ARG A 41 -7.35 -0.54 18.63
C ARG A 41 -7.93 0.16 17.43
N ALA A 42 -8.42 1.38 17.61
CA ALA A 42 -8.94 2.25 16.56
C ALA A 42 -7.85 2.74 15.58
N TRP A 43 -6.82 1.94 15.29
CA TRP A 43 -5.69 2.34 14.48
C TRP A 43 -5.80 1.76 13.06
N HIS A 44 -6.37 2.56 12.16
CA HIS A 44 -6.00 2.64 10.74
C HIS A 44 -5.55 1.33 10.05
N GLY A 45 -6.45 0.35 9.90
CA GLY A 45 -6.18 -0.91 9.18
C GLY A 45 -5.36 -0.66 7.92
N HIS A 46 -4.18 -1.30 7.86
CA HIS A 46 -3.19 -1.01 6.83
C HIS A 46 -3.80 -1.30 5.46
N ARG A 47 -3.91 -0.27 4.61
CA ARG A 47 -4.45 -0.39 3.24
C ARG A 47 -3.43 -0.98 2.26
N SER A 48 -2.46 -1.73 2.78
CA SER A 48 -1.33 -2.27 2.06
C SER A 48 -0.80 -3.50 2.78
N VAL A 49 -0.27 -4.45 2.02
CA VAL A 49 0.49 -5.59 2.52
C VAL A 49 1.94 -5.49 2.03
N LEU A 50 2.88 -5.96 2.85
CA LEU A 50 4.29 -6.06 2.49
C LEU A 50 4.52 -7.32 1.66
N VAL A 51 5.32 -7.23 0.61
CA VAL A 51 5.59 -8.37 -0.28
C VAL A 51 7.00 -8.90 -0.04
N LEU A 52 7.09 -10.20 0.23
CA LEU A 52 8.31 -10.95 0.43
C LEU A 52 8.67 -11.75 -0.83
N GLY A 53 9.93 -11.66 -1.26
CA GLY A 53 10.49 -12.51 -2.32
C GLY A 53 10.77 -13.93 -1.82
N ALA A 54 11.19 -14.80 -2.73
CA ALA A 54 11.53 -16.19 -2.43
C ALA A 54 12.67 -16.35 -1.40
N ASP A 55 13.53 -15.34 -1.26
CA ASP A 55 14.63 -15.27 -0.30
C ASP A 55 14.22 -14.71 1.07
N GLY A 56 12.93 -14.37 1.26
CA GLY A 56 12.41 -13.75 2.48
C GLY A 56 12.69 -12.25 2.58
N ASN A 57 13.28 -11.61 1.57
CA ASN A 57 13.52 -10.17 1.58
C ASN A 57 12.26 -9.40 1.16
N LEU A 58 12.09 -8.20 1.71
CA LEU A 58 11.04 -7.28 1.28
C LEU A 58 11.34 -6.73 -0.11
N VAL A 59 10.50 -7.10 -1.08
CA VAL A 59 10.67 -6.75 -2.50
C VAL A 59 9.65 -5.73 -2.99
N GLY A 60 8.50 -5.63 -2.33
CA GLY A 60 7.42 -4.78 -2.78
C GLY A 60 6.39 -4.43 -1.74
N ILE A 61 5.45 -3.58 -2.16
CA ILE A 61 4.25 -3.23 -1.43
C ILE A 61 3.07 -3.39 -2.37
N LEU A 62 2.04 -4.07 -1.88
CA LEU A 62 0.78 -4.20 -2.60
C LEU A 62 -0.29 -3.39 -1.87
N THR A 63 -0.82 -2.37 -2.53
CA THR A 63 -1.86 -1.51 -1.97
C THR A 63 -3.25 -2.00 -2.35
N MET A 64 -4.27 -1.58 -1.58
CA MET A 64 -5.68 -1.79 -1.97
C MET A 64 -5.97 -1.23 -3.36
N SER A 65 -5.41 -0.06 -3.70
CA SER A 65 -5.56 0.49 -5.06
C SER A 65 -4.90 -0.39 -6.12
N GLY A 66 -3.75 -1.02 -5.85
CA GLY A 66 -3.13 -1.98 -6.76
C GLY A 66 -4.01 -3.21 -6.99
N LEU A 67 -4.62 -3.74 -5.93
CA LEU A 67 -5.57 -4.87 -6.01
C LEU A 67 -6.82 -4.52 -6.82
N LEU A 68 -7.41 -3.35 -6.60
CA LEU A 68 -8.61 -2.92 -7.35
C LEU A 68 -8.29 -2.74 -8.84
N ARG A 69 -7.10 -2.23 -9.17
CA ARG A 69 -6.62 -2.12 -10.56
C ARG A 69 -6.40 -3.48 -11.20
N ALA A 70 -5.74 -4.39 -10.48
CA ALA A 70 -5.52 -5.77 -10.93
C ALA A 70 -6.83 -6.48 -11.22
N ALA A 71 -7.84 -6.30 -10.36
CA ALA A 71 -9.18 -6.83 -10.56
C ALA A 71 -9.99 -6.18 -11.72
N GLY A 72 -9.37 -5.31 -12.52
CA GLY A 72 -9.99 -4.72 -13.72
C GLY A 72 -10.98 -3.60 -13.45
N ILE A 73 -11.06 -3.05 -12.23
CA ILE A 73 -12.06 -2.02 -11.88
C ILE A 73 -11.86 -0.73 -12.67
N GLN A 74 -10.63 -0.40 -13.07
CA GLN A 74 -10.37 0.77 -13.91
C GLN A 74 -10.90 0.64 -15.33
N GLU A 75 -11.18 -0.58 -15.80
CA GLU A 75 -11.70 -0.80 -17.14
C GLU A 75 -13.19 -0.44 -17.23
N LEU A 76 -13.90 -0.43 -16.08
CA LEU A 76 -15.31 0.00 -16.00
C LEU A 76 -15.48 1.49 -16.35
N ASP A 77 -14.47 2.31 -16.10
CA ASP A 77 -14.47 3.73 -16.44
C ASP A 77 -14.27 3.95 -17.95
N ARG A 78 -13.78 2.93 -18.67
CA ARG A 78 -13.46 3.01 -20.10
C ARG A 78 -14.57 2.51 -21.01
N ASP A 79 -15.55 1.76 -20.50
CA ASP A 79 -16.71 1.31 -21.27
C ASP A 79 -18.03 1.69 -20.57
N PRO A 80 -18.72 2.75 -21.05
CA PRO A 80 -19.99 3.23 -20.48
C PRO A 80 -21.11 2.19 -20.52
N ASN A 81 -20.96 1.11 -21.29
CA ASN A 81 -21.99 0.08 -21.45
C ASN A 81 -21.90 -1.02 -20.38
N ILE A 82 -20.84 -1.06 -19.59
CA ILE A 82 -20.75 -2.00 -18.47
C ILE A 82 -21.61 -1.48 -17.32
N LYS A 83 -22.85 -2.00 -17.23
CA LYS A 83 -23.75 -1.70 -16.10
C LYS A 83 -23.15 -2.22 -14.80
N ALA A 84 -23.29 -1.44 -13.72
CA ALA A 84 -22.87 -1.83 -12.35
C ALA A 84 -23.45 -3.19 -11.90
N GLU A 85 -24.60 -3.59 -12.43
CA GLU A 85 -25.25 -4.88 -12.18
C GLU A 85 -24.51 -6.08 -12.79
N SER A 86 -23.74 -5.87 -13.87
CA SER A 86 -22.90 -6.89 -14.51
C SER A 86 -21.49 -6.98 -13.92
N TRP A 87 -21.12 -6.02 -13.06
CA TRP A 87 -19.79 -5.93 -12.45
C TRP A 87 -19.50 -7.12 -11.52
N GLY A 88 -20.47 -7.57 -10.74
CA GLY A 88 -20.29 -8.71 -9.84
C GLY A 88 -19.97 -10.02 -10.60
N TRP A 89 -20.63 -10.25 -11.73
CA TRP A 89 -20.37 -11.43 -12.57
C TRP A 89 -19.04 -11.31 -13.31
N TYR A 90 -18.74 -10.14 -13.90
CA TYR A 90 -17.44 -9.86 -14.51
C TYR A 90 -16.28 -10.04 -13.52
N TYR A 91 -16.43 -9.53 -12.30
CA TYR A 91 -15.46 -9.66 -11.22
C TYR A 91 -15.26 -11.13 -10.82
N VAL A 92 -16.33 -11.90 -10.63
CA VAL A 92 -16.23 -13.33 -10.27
C VAL A 92 -15.60 -14.16 -11.39
N ASP A 93 -15.99 -13.92 -12.64
CA ASP A 93 -15.45 -14.60 -13.81
C ASP A 93 -13.98 -14.24 -14.07
N ARG A 94 -13.63 -12.95 -13.93
CA ARG A 94 -12.24 -12.49 -14.00
C ARG A 94 -11.39 -13.04 -12.87
N MET A 95 -11.86 -13.01 -11.62
CA MET A 95 -11.15 -13.62 -10.48
C MET A 95 -10.96 -15.15 -10.66
N ARG A 96 -11.88 -15.84 -11.33
CA ARG A 96 -11.70 -17.26 -11.72
C ARG A 96 -10.63 -17.43 -12.81
N ARG A 97 -10.59 -16.54 -13.81
CA ARG A 97 -9.60 -16.56 -14.91
C ARG A 97 -8.21 -16.06 -14.48
N GLU A 98 -8.14 -15.13 -13.54
CA GLU A 98 -6.92 -14.49 -13.00
C GLU A 98 -6.20 -15.32 -11.93
N SER A 99 -6.52 -16.61 -11.81
CA SER A 99 -5.72 -17.56 -11.02
C SER A 99 -4.22 -17.59 -11.42
N GLY A 100 -3.89 -17.07 -12.61
CA GLY A 100 -2.52 -16.86 -13.09
C GLY A 100 -1.84 -15.57 -12.64
N VAL A 101 -2.58 -14.54 -12.19
CA VAL A 101 -1.99 -13.27 -11.74
C VAL A 101 -1.32 -13.48 -10.39
N ARG A 102 -0.04 -13.14 -10.32
CA ARG A 102 0.76 -13.23 -9.10
C ARG A 102 0.97 -11.86 -8.50
N VAL A 103 1.18 -11.81 -7.19
CA VAL A 103 1.45 -10.57 -6.45
C VAL A 103 2.63 -9.80 -7.08
N ARG A 104 3.68 -10.49 -7.50
CA ARG A 104 4.84 -9.89 -8.18
C ARG A 104 4.48 -9.09 -9.45
N ASP A 105 3.39 -9.44 -10.12
CA ASP A 105 2.98 -8.81 -11.38
C ASP A 105 2.24 -7.48 -11.13
N ILE A 106 1.73 -7.28 -9.92
CA ILE A 106 0.85 -6.15 -9.56
C ILE A 106 1.36 -5.31 -8.39
N MET A 107 2.37 -5.79 -7.66
CA MET A 107 3.00 -5.05 -6.57
C MET A 107 3.75 -3.83 -7.11
N ARG A 108 3.85 -2.80 -6.27
CA ARG A 108 4.82 -1.74 -6.48
C ARG A 108 6.17 -2.19 -5.93
N PRO A 109 7.27 -2.14 -6.70
CA PRO A 109 8.60 -2.41 -6.16
C PRO A 109 8.90 -1.50 -4.96
N LEU A 110 9.49 -2.07 -3.90
CA LEU A 110 9.68 -1.37 -2.62
C LEU A 110 10.52 -0.09 -2.80
N ARG A 111 11.57 -0.18 -3.63
CA ARG A 111 12.53 0.91 -3.82
C ARG A 111 12.13 1.93 -4.89
N LEU A 112 10.94 1.79 -5.50
CA LEU A 112 10.52 2.67 -6.60
C LEU A 112 10.39 4.13 -6.16
N TYR A 113 9.67 4.36 -5.05
CA TYR A 113 9.51 5.68 -4.44
C TYR A 113 9.71 5.52 -2.95
N THR A 114 10.72 6.17 -2.39
CA THR A 114 11.07 6.06 -0.98
C THR A 114 11.50 7.42 -0.43
N VAL A 115 11.56 7.54 0.88
CA VAL A 115 12.14 8.69 1.59
C VAL A 115 13.17 8.19 2.61
N PRO A 116 14.23 8.97 2.88
CA PRO A 116 15.14 8.65 3.96
C PRO A 116 14.47 8.86 5.34
N ALA A 117 14.93 8.14 6.35
CA ALA A 117 14.42 8.21 7.72
C ALA A 117 14.49 9.62 8.31
N GLU A 118 15.52 10.37 7.94
CA GLU A 118 15.74 11.75 8.35
C GLU A 118 14.99 12.81 7.55
N ALA A 119 14.23 12.42 6.51
CA ALA A 119 13.44 13.35 5.70
C ALA A 119 12.48 14.15 6.58
N SER A 120 12.32 15.45 6.29
CA SER A 120 11.34 16.26 7.01
C SER A 120 9.91 15.84 6.66
N VAL A 121 8.94 16.16 7.53
CA VAL A 121 7.51 15.96 7.23
C VAL A 121 7.11 16.62 5.90
N MET A 122 7.69 17.78 5.57
CA MET A 122 7.42 18.49 4.31
C MET A 122 7.97 17.73 3.10
N ASP A 123 9.16 17.14 3.20
CA ASP A 123 9.72 16.31 2.13
C ASP A 123 8.86 15.07 1.89
N VAL A 124 8.36 14.46 2.96
CA VAL A 124 7.41 13.33 2.88
C VAL A 124 6.13 13.76 2.16
N ALA A 125 5.52 14.89 2.57
CA ALA A 125 4.30 15.41 1.95
C ALA A 125 4.49 15.68 0.45
N LEU A 126 5.58 16.36 0.09
CA LEU A 126 5.94 16.64 -1.30
C LEU A 126 6.14 15.36 -2.10
N ALA A 127 6.82 14.35 -1.54
CA ALA A 127 7.02 13.07 -2.21
C ALA A 127 5.71 12.31 -2.45
N LEU A 128 4.79 12.28 -1.46
CA LEU A 128 3.48 11.64 -1.59
C LEU A 128 2.68 12.26 -2.74
N LEU A 129 2.66 13.60 -2.82
CA LEU A 129 1.97 14.34 -3.88
C LEU A 129 2.64 14.16 -5.25
N LYS A 130 3.96 14.30 -5.31
CA LYS A 130 4.75 14.18 -6.54
C LYS A 130 4.57 12.82 -7.21
N TYR A 131 4.61 11.74 -6.42
CA TYR A 131 4.50 10.38 -6.96
C TYR A 131 3.05 9.88 -7.02
N GLN A 132 2.09 10.66 -6.53
CA GLN A 132 0.68 10.30 -6.43
C GLN A 132 0.47 8.93 -5.77
N VAL A 133 1.22 8.67 -4.70
CA VAL A 133 1.17 7.42 -3.93
C VAL A 133 0.61 7.66 -2.53
N ASN A 134 -0.10 6.65 -2.02
CA ASN A 134 -0.69 6.71 -0.68
C ASN A 134 0.24 6.17 0.42
N THR A 135 1.42 5.69 0.05
CA THR A 135 2.41 5.12 0.97
C THR A 135 3.81 5.32 0.41
N LEU A 136 4.77 5.64 1.28
CA LEU A 136 6.19 5.68 0.98
C LEU A 136 6.95 4.83 2.00
N PRO A 137 7.76 3.87 1.57
CA PRO A 137 8.76 3.23 2.42
C PRO A 137 9.77 4.25 2.92
N VAL A 138 10.06 4.16 4.21
CA VAL A 138 11.09 4.92 4.88
C VAL A 138 12.35 4.06 4.95
N MET A 139 13.47 4.62 4.52
CA MET A 139 14.75 3.94 4.40
C MET A 139 15.75 4.50 5.42
N ASP A 140 16.37 3.65 6.22
CA ASP A 140 17.52 3.99 7.06
C ASP A 140 18.73 3.14 6.64
N LYS A 141 19.87 3.79 6.35
CA LYS A 141 21.11 3.14 5.91
C LYS A 141 20.89 2.07 4.82
N GLY A 142 20.01 2.37 3.85
CA GLY A 142 19.69 1.50 2.72
C GLY A 142 18.69 0.36 3.03
N LYS A 143 18.21 0.23 4.27
CA LYS A 143 17.23 -0.77 4.70
C LYS A 143 15.85 -0.12 4.92
N PRO A 144 14.76 -0.79 4.53
CA PRO A 144 13.42 -0.32 4.87
C PRO A 144 13.19 -0.48 6.37
N VAL A 145 12.66 0.56 7.03
CA VAL A 145 12.40 0.57 8.48
C VAL A 145 10.95 0.88 8.84
N GLY A 146 10.16 1.39 7.89
CA GLY A 146 8.75 1.65 8.09
C GLY A 146 8.07 2.16 6.82
N ILE A 147 6.81 2.52 6.94
CA ILE A 147 5.99 3.11 5.88
C ILE A 147 5.32 4.37 6.42
N VAL A 148 5.40 5.47 5.68
CA VAL A 148 4.67 6.70 5.97
C VAL A 148 3.52 6.91 4.97
N ARG A 149 2.41 7.47 5.46
CA ARG A 149 1.16 7.67 4.74
C ARG A 149 0.72 9.13 4.82
N PRO A 150 -0.20 9.59 3.94
CA PRO A 150 -0.77 10.92 4.04
C PRO A 150 -1.38 11.22 5.42
N ILE A 151 -2.07 10.25 6.03
CA ILE A 151 -2.65 10.45 7.36
C ILE A 151 -1.58 10.72 8.43
N ASP A 152 -0.42 10.07 8.34
CA ASP A 152 0.66 10.27 9.31
C ASP A 152 1.25 11.68 9.23
N VAL A 153 1.29 12.26 8.01
CA VAL A 153 1.62 13.68 7.79
C VAL A 153 0.53 14.58 8.38
N PHE A 154 -0.74 14.30 8.06
CA PHE A 154 -1.88 15.11 8.53
C PHE A 154 -1.99 15.17 10.06
N MET A 155 -1.61 14.09 10.76
CA MET A 155 -1.65 14.03 12.22
C MET A 155 -0.61 14.92 12.93
N VAL A 156 0.36 15.49 12.20
CA VAL A 156 1.41 16.34 12.79
C VAL A 156 1.56 17.70 12.08
N ILE A 157 0.71 17.97 11.07
CA ILE A 157 0.88 19.16 10.23
C ILE A 157 0.47 20.46 10.94
N ASP A 158 -0.41 20.37 11.94
CA ASP A 158 -0.84 21.48 12.80
C ASP A 158 0.33 22.10 13.58
N GLU A 159 1.35 21.30 13.91
CA GLU A 159 2.59 21.76 14.54
C GLU A 159 3.39 22.79 13.71
N TYR A 160 3.06 22.96 12.42
CA TYR A 160 3.68 23.94 11.52
C TYR A 160 2.92 25.27 11.44
N PHE A 161 1.71 25.34 12.01
CA PHE A 161 0.86 26.55 12.01
C PHE A 161 0.92 27.31 13.34
N HIS A 162 1.71 26.84 14.31
CA HIS A 162 1.91 27.43 15.64
C HIS A 162 3.41 27.65 15.93
#